data_AF-A0A3R6M4I1-F1
#
_entry.id   AF-A0A3R6M4I1-F1
#
_cell.length_a   1.000
_cell.length_b   1.000
_cell.length_c   1.000
_cell.angle_alpha   90.00
_cell.angle_beta   90.00
_cell.angle_gamma   90.00
#
_symmetry.space_group_name_H-M   'P 1'
#
loop_
_entity.id
_entity.type
_entity.pdbx_description
1 polymer ?
#
loop_
_entity_poly.entity_id
_entity_poly.type
_entity_poly.pdbx_seq_one_letter_code
_entity_poly.pdbx_strand_id
1 'polypeptide(L)'
;MQAEQRGQCLILLLCAWAFLTAGPALCVYGAQEKKQNTKAAWEERAFSAHQARQLRHWNIGDTVTRKIDGKSYRFRCIDQNYADHMGGHKSGALFLCDEVIPANTGSRYEFETPGDRDHGYVYKPGPIVCFGNSADYKYSAVRGWLSRFAEEFADAEMVNTGVEWGYFGKTKEECWEQFPEGGLTAQYLGSQKMEDRLFILSVDEAYRYRNWLWKFGAVKRKNPETQISEFCKGYWLRTPCGTAEGSQIYIVDLVQGNIRPEAVQTAETEKQDDEMKVTGTTGVRPVFVLPQKN
;
A
#
# COMPACT_ATOMS: atom_id res chain seq x y z
N MET A 1 -59.71 -61.48 -27.02
CA MET A 1 -58.93 -60.77 -28.06
C MET A 1 -57.63 -60.30 -27.43
N GLN A 2 -56.51 -60.59 -28.10
CA GLN A 2 -55.23 -59.83 -28.17
C GLN A 2 -54.79 -59.06 -26.91
N ALA A 3 -53.74 -59.40 -26.16
CA ALA A 3 -52.52 -60.20 -26.41
C ALA A 3 -51.46 -59.56 -27.34
N GLU A 4 -50.38 -59.07 -26.71
CA GLU A 4 -48.95 -59.17 -27.08
C GLU A 4 -48.17 -58.86 -25.78
N GLN A 5 -47.51 -59.81 -25.08
CA GLN A 5 -46.31 -60.60 -25.43
C GLN A 5 -45.08 -59.73 -25.73
N ARG A 6 -43.83 -60.07 -25.36
CA ARG A 6 -43.14 -61.04 -24.46
C ARG A 6 -41.67 -60.53 -24.43
N GLY A 7 -40.74 -60.92 -23.57
CA GLY A 7 -40.67 -61.93 -22.51
C GLY A 7 -39.20 -62.03 -22.04
N GLN A 8 -38.94 -62.76 -20.96
CA GLN A 8 -37.58 -63.02 -20.48
C GLN A 8 -36.83 -63.99 -21.41
N CYS A 9 -35.50 -63.87 -21.52
CA CYS A 9 -34.68 -64.94 -22.08
C CYS A 9 -33.32 -65.04 -21.37
N LEU A 10 -33.12 -66.13 -20.64
CA LEU A 10 -31.79 -66.64 -20.27
C LEU A 10 -31.18 -67.33 -21.48
N ILE A 11 -29.93 -67.00 -21.83
CA ILE A 11 -29.04 -67.92 -22.55
C ILE A 11 -27.63 -67.86 -21.91
N LEU A 12 -27.22 -69.00 -21.34
CA LEU A 12 -25.85 -69.38 -21.01
C LEU A 12 -25.08 -69.76 -22.30
N LEU A 13 -23.72 -69.81 -22.25
CA LEU A 13 -22.70 -70.23 -23.26
C LEU A 13 -21.91 -69.02 -23.83
N LEU A 14 -20.57 -68.90 -23.85
CA LEU A 14 -19.37 -69.72 -23.55
C LEU A 14 -18.24 -68.73 -23.12
N CYS A 15 -17.12 -69.03 -22.46
CA CYS A 15 -16.48 -70.20 -21.80
C CYS A 15 -15.96 -69.71 -20.41
N ALA A 16 -15.44 -70.46 -19.42
CA ALA A 16 -14.63 -71.68 -19.30
C ALA A 16 -13.11 -71.52 -19.59
N TRP A 17 -12.27 -72.08 -18.69
CA TRP A 17 -10.78 -72.09 -18.68
C TRP A 17 -10.12 -70.72 -18.36
N ALA A 18 -9.22 -70.56 -17.37
CA ALA A 18 -8.57 -71.54 -16.48
C ALA A 18 -8.16 -70.97 -15.09
N PHE A 19 -8.34 -71.81 -14.07
CA PHE A 19 -7.65 -71.98 -12.77
C PHE A 19 -6.85 -70.87 -12.05
N LEU A 20 -7.24 -70.70 -10.77
CA LEU A 20 -6.47 -70.37 -9.56
C LEU A 20 -4.95 -70.10 -9.69
N THR A 21 -4.51 -68.96 -9.12
CA THR A 21 -3.58 -68.94 -7.96
C THR A 21 -3.97 -67.80 -6.99
N ALA A 22 -3.46 -67.81 -5.75
CA ALA A 22 -4.02 -67.06 -4.62
C ALA A 22 -3.29 -65.74 -4.28
N GLY A 23 -3.97 -64.82 -3.57
CA GLY A 23 -3.34 -63.67 -2.90
C GLY A 23 -4.33 -62.58 -2.43
N PRO A 24 -4.35 -62.19 -1.14
CA PRO A 24 -5.22 -61.12 -0.65
C PRO A 24 -4.49 -59.76 -0.64
N ALA A 25 -4.88 -58.83 -1.53
CA ALA A 25 -4.41 -57.44 -1.48
C ALA A 25 -5.34 -56.46 -2.22
N LEU A 26 -6.53 -56.18 -1.67
CA LEU A 26 -7.30 -54.98 -2.05
C LEU A 26 -6.67 -53.74 -1.40
N CYS A 27 -5.51 -53.32 -1.93
CA CYS A 27 -4.90 -52.03 -1.57
C CYS A 27 -5.74 -50.87 -2.10
N VAL A 28 -5.90 -49.83 -1.27
CA VAL A 28 -6.70 -48.64 -1.53
C VAL A 28 -5.98 -47.70 -2.52
N TYR A 29 -5.96 -48.06 -3.80
CA TYR A 29 -5.22 -47.29 -4.82
C TYR A 29 -5.88 -45.96 -5.22
N GLY A 30 -7.22 -45.89 -5.26
CA GLY A 30 -7.93 -44.71 -5.82
C GLY A 30 -7.97 -43.45 -4.93
N ALA A 31 -7.64 -43.54 -3.64
CA ALA A 31 -7.74 -42.42 -2.70
C ALA A 31 -6.43 -41.64 -2.52
N GLN A 32 -5.28 -42.29 -2.62
CA GLN A 32 -3.98 -41.63 -2.57
C GLN A 32 -3.70 -40.84 -3.84
N GLU A 33 -3.95 -41.42 -5.02
CA GLU A 33 -3.73 -40.71 -6.30
C GLU A 33 -4.52 -39.40 -6.38
N LYS A 34 -5.82 -39.38 -6.03
CA LYS A 34 -6.59 -38.12 -6.05
C LYS A 34 -6.03 -37.06 -5.10
N LYS A 35 -5.63 -37.42 -3.88
CA LYS A 35 -5.01 -36.50 -2.92
C LYS A 35 -3.63 -36.02 -3.38
N GLN A 36 -2.80 -36.92 -3.90
CA GLN A 36 -1.49 -36.60 -4.44
C GLN A 36 -1.61 -35.71 -5.68
N ASN A 37 -2.55 -35.96 -6.58
CA ASN A 37 -2.75 -35.16 -7.78
C ASN A 37 -3.28 -33.75 -7.43
N THR A 38 -4.18 -33.61 -6.44
CA THR A 38 -4.58 -32.28 -5.93
C THR A 38 -3.44 -31.57 -5.19
N LYS A 39 -2.61 -32.31 -4.44
CA LYS A 39 -1.48 -31.73 -3.71
C LYS A 39 -0.38 -31.30 -4.68
N ALA A 40 -0.01 -32.14 -5.65
CA ALA A 40 0.94 -31.84 -6.71
C ALA A 40 0.46 -30.68 -7.59
N ALA A 41 -0.81 -30.63 -7.99
CA ALA A 41 -1.34 -29.48 -8.74
C ALA A 41 -1.41 -28.17 -7.92
N TRP A 42 -1.55 -28.27 -6.60
CA TRP A 42 -1.46 -27.10 -5.71
C TRP A 42 -0.01 -26.69 -5.47
N GLU A 43 0.90 -27.65 -5.31
CA GLU A 43 2.35 -27.44 -5.22
C GLU A 43 2.92 -26.90 -6.53
N GLU A 44 2.49 -27.36 -7.71
CA GLU A 44 2.86 -26.80 -9.02
C GLU A 44 2.29 -25.39 -9.21
N ARG A 45 1.06 -25.10 -8.78
CA ARG A 45 0.53 -23.73 -8.84
C ARG A 45 1.22 -22.80 -7.84
N ALA A 46 1.51 -23.27 -6.64
CA ALA A 46 2.27 -22.53 -5.65
C ALA A 46 3.72 -22.32 -6.13
N PHE A 47 4.35 -23.32 -6.71
CA PHE A 47 5.70 -23.27 -7.28
C PHE A 47 5.75 -22.40 -8.54
N SER A 48 4.73 -22.43 -9.40
CA SER A 48 4.61 -21.54 -10.56
C SER A 48 4.37 -20.09 -10.14
N ALA A 49 3.55 -19.83 -9.11
CA ALA A 49 3.41 -18.51 -8.51
C ALA A 49 4.68 -18.06 -7.77
N HIS A 50 5.44 -18.99 -7.18
CA HIS A 50 6.72 -18.73 -6.52
C HIS A 50 7.88 -18.53 -7.52
N GLN A 51 7.82 -19.17 -8.70
CA GLN A 51 8.70 -18.91 -9.84
C GLN A 51 8.33 -17.60 -10.54
N ALA A 52 7.05 -17.22 -10.60
CA ALA A 52 6.59 -15.90 -11.04
C ALA A 52 6.89 -14.77 -10.03
N ARG A 53 7.20 -15.13 -8.77
CA ARG A 53 7.86 -14.28 -7.75
C ARG A 53 9.37 -14.14 -7.98
N GLN A 54 9.97 -14.86 -8.92
CA GLN A 54 11.34 -14.63 -9.37
C GLN A 54 11.34 -14.02 -10.78
N LEU A 55 12.46 -13.39 -11.17
CA LEU A 55 12.74 -12.90 -12.53
C LEU A 55 11.96 -11.65 -13.00
N ARG A 56 11.92 -10.56 -12.21
CA ARG A 56 11.66 -9.21 -12.75
C ARG A 56 12.82 -8.27 -12.45
N HIS A 57 13.29 -7.61 -13.51
CA HIS A 57 14.15 -6.44 -13.43
C HIS A 57 13.27 -5.23 -13.72
N TRP A 58 13.12 -4.34 -12.74
CA TRP A 58 12.31 -3.14 -12.87
C TRP A 58 13.14 -2.01 -13.46
N ASN A 59 12.54 -1.23 -14.35
CA ASN A 59 13.09 -0.02 -14.97
C ASN A 59 12.41 1.24 -14.42
N ILE A 60 13.14 2.35 -14.38
CA ILE A 60 12.53 3.66 -14.06
C ILE A 60 11.39 3.94 -15.05
N GLY A 61 10.20 4.21 -14.52
CA GLY A 61 8.99 4.41 -15.31
C GLY A 61 8.04 3.22 -15.37
N ASP A 62 8.51 1.99 -15.07
CA ASP A 62 7.65 0.81 -14.97
C ASP A 62 6.55 1.02 -13.95
N THR A 63 5.34 0.52 -14.23
CA THR A 63 4.19 0.72 -13.34
C THR A 63 3.55 -0.57 -12.88
N VAL A 64 3.10 -0.60 -11.64
CA VAL A 64 2.29 -1.65 -11.04
C VAL A 64 1.01 -1.07 -10.45
N THR A 65 -0.05 -1.87 -10.40
CA THR A 65 -1.29 -1.50 -9.71
C THR A 65 -1.36 -2.24 -8.38
N ARG A 66 -1.77 -1.55 -7.31
CA ARG A 66 -2.06 -2.12 -5.99
C ARG A 66 -3.39 -1.57 -5.48
N LYS A 67 -4.01 -2.26 -4.52
CA LYS A 67 -5.23 -1.79 -3.87
C LYS A 67 -4.90 -1.23 -2.49
N ILE A 68 -5.53 -0.11 -2.15
CA ILE A 68 -5.52 0.49 -0.82
C ILE A 68 -6.97 0.88 -0.55
N ASP A 69 -7.54 0.41 0.55
CA ASP A 69 -8.94 0.66 0.94
C ASP A 69 -9.95 0.34 -0.18
N GLY A 70 -9.77 -0.82 -0.84
CA GLY A 70 -10.57 -1.27 -1.98
C GLY A 70 -10.32 -0.53 -3.32
N LYS A 71 -9.90 0.74 -3.29
CA LYS A 71 -9.55 1.53 -4.49
C LYS A 71 -8.22 1.06 -5.08
N SER A 72 -8.16 0.99 -6.41
CA SER A 72 -6.93 0.64 -7.14
C SER A 72 -6.11 1.89 -7.45
N TYR A 73 -4.83 1.85 -7.14
CA TYR A 73 -3.86 2.92 -7.37
C TYR A 73 -2.71 2.41 -8.23
N ARG A 74 -2.23 3.25 -9.14
CA ARG A 74 -1.02 2.98 -9.94
C ARG A 74 0.20 3.53 -9.20
N PHE A 75 1.27 2.74 -9.17
CA PHE A 75 2.57 3.13 -8.65
C PHE A 75 3.61 3.01 -9.76
N ARG A 76 4.64 3.86 -9.73
CA ARG A 76 5.73 3.92 -10.70
C ARG A 76 7.08 3.70 -10.04
N CYS A 77 7.93 2.88 -10.66
CA CYS A 77 9.33 2.75 -10.29
C CYS A 77 10.06 4.08 -10.51
N ILE A 78 10.57 4.68 -9.43
CA ILE A 78 11.33 5.94 -9.44
C ILE A 78 12.80 5.77 -9.10
N ASP A 79 13.16 4.61 -8.53
CA ASP A 79 14.52 4.16 -8.24
C ASP A 79 14.60 2.65 -8.46
N GLN A 80 15.64 2.19 -9.14
CA GLN A 80 15.89 0.75 -9.41
C GLN A 80 16.80 0.11 -8.35
N ASN A 81 17.48 0.92 -7.54
CA ASN A 81 18.51 0.52 -6.60
C ASN A 81 18.31 1.24 -5.26
N TYR A 82 17.06 1.26 -4.78
CA TYR A 82 16.71 1.78 -3.48
C TYR A 82 17.39 0.97 -2.39
N ALA A 83 18.15 1.67 -1.55
CA ALA A 83 18.61 1.20 -0.26
C ALA A 83 18.16 2.21 0.79
N ASP A 84 17.75 1.69 1.95
CA ASP A 84 17.50 2.51 3.13
C ASP A 84 18.82 3.03 3.74
N HIS A 85 18.70 3.89 4.74
CA HIS A 85 19.84 4.52 5.41
C HIS A 85 20.71 3.53 6.21
N MET A 86 20.22 2.31 6.48
CA MET A 86 20.95 1.31 7.26
C MET A 86 21.93 0.49 6.42
N GLY A 87 21.89 0.59 5.08
CA GLY A 87 22.88 0.01 4.16
C GLY A 87 22.99 -1.53 4.15
N GLY A 88 22.10 -2.23 4.86
CA GLY A 88 22.14 -3.69 5.05
C GLY A 88 21.16 -4.49 4.18
N HIS A 89 20.19 -3.83 3.56
CA HIS A 89 19.17 -4.49 2.74
C HIS A 89 19.65 -4.70 1.30
N LYS A 90 19.18 -5.77 0.66
CA LYS A 90 19.34 -5.95 -0.79
C LYS A 90 18.64 -4.78 -1.49
N SER A 91 19.35 -4.14 -2.41
CA SER A 91 18.81 -3.07 -3.24
C SER A 91 17.52 -3.52 -3.93
N GLY A 92 16.45 -2.73 -3.77
CA GLY A 92 15.15 -2.99 -4.37
C GLY A 92 14.71 -1.87 -5.32
N ALA A 93 13.58 -2.06 -6.00
CA ALA A 93 12.97 -1.03 -6.83
C ALA A 93 11.92 -0.26 -6.02
N LEU A 94 12.08 1.06 -5.86
CA LEU A 94 11.13 1.91 -5.14
C LEU A 94 10.00 2.34 -6.06
N PHE A 95 8.77 2.05 -5.65
CA PHE A 95 7.53 2.38 -6.33
C PHE A 95 6.79 3.50 -5.60
N LEU A 96 6.57 4.64 -6.27
CA LEU A 96 5.82 5.80 -5.77
C LEU A 96 4.43 5.89 -6.39
N CYS A 97 3.41 6.19 -5.59
CA CYS A 97 2.05 6.38 -6.07
C CYS A 97 1.96 7.50 -7.12
N ASP A 98 1.24 7.25 -8.21
CA ASP A 98 0.99 8.22 -9.29
C ASP A 98 -0.03 9.30 -8.91
N GLU A 99 -0.68 9.16 -7.76
CA GLU A 99 -1.73 10.02 -7.21
C GLU A 99 -1.44 10.35 -5.73
N VAL A 100 -1.97 11.46 -5.23
CA VAL A 100 -2.09 11.72 -3.78
C VAL A 100 -3.46 11.22 -3.30
N ILE A 101 -3.47 10.49 -2.18
CA ILE A 101 -4.69 10.03 -1.53
C ILE A 101 -5.19 11.17 -0.62
N PRO A 102 -6.37 11.79 -0.88
CA PRO A 102 -6.82 12.98 -0.15
C PRO A 102 -7.08 12.73 1.34
N ALA A 103 -6.95 13.77 2.17
CA ALA A 103 -7.12 13.67 3.62
C ALA A 103 -8.52 13.18 4.05
N ASN A 104 -9.56 13.50 3.28
CA ASN A 104 -10.92 13.04 3.57
C ASN A 104 -11.20 11.57 3.19
N THR A 105 -10.22 10.81 2.70
CA THR A 105 -10.39 9.38 2.37
C THR A 105 -10.92 8.58 3.55
N GLY A 106 -11.99 7.81 3.34
CA GLY A 106 -12.67 7.00 4.37
C GLY A 106 -13.66 7.77 5.25
N SER A 107 -13.73 9.10 5.10
CA SER A 107 -14.70 9.94 5.81
C SER A 107 -16.09 9.80 5.18
N ARG A 108 -17.13 10.02 6.00
CA ARG A 108 -18.53 9.91 5.57
C ARG A 108 -19.47 10.57 6.58
N TYR A 109 -20.69 10.89 6.15
CA TYR A 109 -21.77 11.25 7.06
C TYR A 109 -22.63 10.02 7.32
N GLU A 110 -22.89 9.71 8.59
CA GLU A 110 -23.79 8.64 9.02
C GLU A 110 -25.05 9.26 9.66
N PHE A 111 -26.23 8.74 9.35
CA PHE A 111 -27.46 9.18 10.00
C PHE A 111 -27.58 8.49 11.36
N GLU A 112 -27.54 9.26 12.45
CA GLU A 112 -27.67 8.73 13.81
C GLU A 112 -29.05 9.06 14.39
N THR A 113 -29.64 8.06 15.05
CA THR A 113 -30.81 8.20 15.91
C THR A 113 -30.45 7.84 17.36
N PRO A 114 -29.79 8.74 18.11
CA PRO A 114 -29.59 8.54 19.55
C PRO A 114 -30.94 8.60 20.26
N GLY A 115 -31.19 7.72 21.22
CA GLY A 115 -32.53 7.50 21.79
C GLY A 115 -33.21 8.73 22.44
N ASP A 116 -32.45 9.76 22.81
CA ASP A 116 -32.91 11.00 23.45
C ASP A 116 -32.32 12.28 22.80
N ARG A 117 -31.93 12.25 21.51
CA ARG A 117 -31.41 13.46 20.80
C ARG A 117 -32.01 13.65 19.42
N ASP A 118 -31.98 14.91 18.97
CA ASP A 118 -32.34 15.30 17.60
C ASP A 118 -31.62 14.43 16.56
N HIS A 119 -32.40 13.96 15.59
CA HIS A 119 -31.91 13.10 14.52
C HIS A 119 -31.13 13.93 13.49
N GLY A 120 -29.99 13.41 13.04
CA GLY A 120 -29.15 14.15 12.10
C GLY A 120 -28.07 13.30 11.46
N TYR A 121 -27.48 13.86 10.40
CA TYR A 121 -26.24 13.34 9.83
C TYR A 121 -25.07 13.80 10.69
N VAL A 122 -24.30 12.84 11.19
CA VAL A 122 -23.09 13.08 11.99
C VAL A 122 -21.88 12.76 11.13
N TYR A 123 -20.95 13.71 11.04
CA TYR A 123 -19.69 13.48 10.33
C TYR A 123 -18.83 12.43 11.05
N LYS A 124 -18.35 11.44 10.29
CA LYS A 124 -17.40 10.43 10.74
C LYS A 124 -16.07 10.67 10.03
N PRO A 125 -15.02 11.14 10.74
CA PRO A 125 -13.72 11.39 10.14
C PRO A 125 -13.08 10.10 9.64
N GLY A 126 -12.43 10.19 8.48
CA GLY A 126 -11.58 9.15 7.93
C GLY A 126 -10.28 8.95 8.73
N PRO A 127 -9.53 7.88 8.45
CA PRO A 127 -8.31 7.54 9.17
C PRO A 127 -7.10 8.47 8.93
N ILE A 128 -7.16 9.37 7.94
CA ILE A 128 -6.05 10.26 7.55
C ILE A 128 -6.46 11.74 7.44
N VAL A 129 -7.52 12.14 8.15
CA VAL A 129 -7.98 13.54 8.21
C VAL A 129 -6.91 14.50 8.77
N CYS A 130 -6.00 14.00 9.59
CA CYS A 130 -4.82 14.69 10.08
C CYS A 130 -3.63 13.73 10.18
N PHE A 131 -2.44 14.23 10.52
CA PHE A 131 -1.26 13.36 10.65
C PHE A 131 -1.29 12.53 11.95
N GLY A 132 -1.71 13.14 13.06
CA GLY A 132 -1.75 12.53 14.39
C GLY A 132 -1.67 13.57 15.50
N ASN A 133 -1.35 13.12 16.71
CA ASN A 133 -1.24 14.00 17.89
C ASN A 133 0.18 14.57 18.12
N SER A 134 1.16 14.10 17.35
CA SER A 134 2.55 14.59 17.35
C SER A 134 3.18 14.34 15.97
N ALA A 135 4.39 14.85 15.76
CA ALA A 135 5.18 14.64 14.55
C ALA A 135 5.89 13.27 14.49
N ASP A 136 5.61 12.36 15.43
CA ASP A 136 6.18 11.01 15.44
C ASP A 136 5.46 10.09 14.45
N TYR A 137 6.10 9.82 13.32
CA TYR A 137 5.59 8.91 12.29
C TYR A 137 5.25 7.52 12.83
N LYS A 138 5.98 7.01 13.84
CA LYS A 138 5.77 5.68 14.41
C LYS A 138 4.36 5.48 14.96
N TYR A 139 3.80 6.53 15.55
CA TYR A 139 2.47 6.58 16.18
C TYR A 139 1.44 7.41 15.38
N SER A 140 1.81 7.86 14.18
CA SER A 140 0.94 8.66 13.30
C SER A 140 -0.29 7.88 12.82
N ALA A 141 -1.39 8.62 12.61
CA ALA A 141 -2.60 8.09 11.99
C ALA A 141 -2.32 7.59 10.56
N VAL A 142 -1.46 8.31 9.82
CA VAL A 142 -1.01 7.93 8.48
C VAL A 142 -0.34 6.56 8.48
N ARG A 143 0.65 6.31 9.35
CA ARG A 143 1.32 5.02 9.44
C ARG A 143 0.36 3.92 9.89
N GLY A 144 -0.46 4.18 10.92
CA GLY A 144 -1.47 3.25 11.42
C GLY A 144 -2.63 2.96 10.46
N TRP A 145 -2.78 3.75 9.40
CA TRP A 145 -3.67 3.47 8.27
C TRP A 145 -2.96 2.64 7.21
N LEU A 146 -1.77 3.05 6.76
CA LEU A 146 -0.99 2.31 5.76
C LEU A 146 -0.65 0.88 6.20
N SER A 147 -0.36 0.66 7.49
CA SER A 147 -0.03 -0.65 8.04
C SER A 147 -1.18 -1.65 7.98
N ARG A 148 -2.43 -1.20 7.82
CA ARG A 148 -3.61 -2.08 7.66
C ARG A 148 -3.59 -2.84 6.34
N PHE A 149 -2.86 -2.32 5.35
CA PHE A 149 -2.74 -2.90 4.01
C PHE A 149 -1.42 -3.66 3.81
N ALA A 150 -0.70 -3.99 4.90
CA ALA A 150 0.60 -4.64 4.80
C ALA A 150 0.53 -6.05 4.15
N GLU A 151 -0.62 -6.73 4.26
CA GLU A 151 -0.85 -8.05 3.66
C GLU A 151 -1.05 -8.00 2.14
N GLU A 152 -1.74 -6.97 1.61
CA GLU A 152 -1.85 -6.72 0.17
C GLU A 152 -0.51 -6.37 -0.50
N PHE A 153 0.51 -6.06 0.31
CA PHE A 153 1.89 -5.79 -0.10
C PHE A 153 2.86 -6.87 0.45
N ALA A 154 2.39 -8.10 0.68
CA ALA A 154 3.21 -9.23 1.12
C ALA A 154 4.33 -9.67 0.14
N ASP A 155 4.35 -9.11 -1.08
CA ASP A 155 5.43 -9.25 -2.07
C ASP A 155 6.47 -8.12 -2.02
N ALA A 156 6.20 -7.04 -1.29
CA ALA A 156 7.15 -5.95 -1.04
C ALA A 156 8.22 -6.35 0.00
N GLU A 157 9.35 -5.66 -0.05
CA GLU A 157 10.40 -5.76 0.97
C GLU A 157 9.97 -5.05 2.27
N MET A 158 10.49 -5.52 3.42
CA MET A 158 10.45 -4.76 4.67
C MET A 158 11.57 -3.71 4.62
N VAL A 159 11.23 -2.43 4.83
CA VAL A 159 12.15 -1.29 4.74
C VAL A 159 12.24 -0.59 6.10
N ASN A 160 13.45 -0.25 6.58
CA ASN A 160 13.54 0.60 7.78
C ASN A 160 13.10 2.04 7.47
N THR A 161 11.93 2.41 7.95
CA THR A 161 11.31 3.73 7.78
C THR A 161 11.65 4.71 8.91
N GLY A 162 12.49 4.31 9.87
CA GLY A 162 13.05 5.23 10.86
C GLY A 162 13.70 6.46 10.22
N VAL A 163 13.63 7.60 10.92
CA VAL A 163 14.33 8.82 10.55
C VAL A 163 15.35 9.18 11.64
N GLU A 164 16.61 9.36 11.25
CA GLU A 164 17.68 9.74 12.18
C GLU A 164 17.79 11.27 12.35
N TRP A 165 17.18 12.02 11.44
CA TRP A 165 17.24 13.48 11.35
C TRP A 165 15.84 14.09 11.26
N GLY A 166 15.61 15.13 12.06
CA GLY A 166 14.58 16.14 11.83
C GLY A 166 15.23 17.38 11.19
N TYR A 167 14.43 18.36 10.77
CA TYR A 167 14.96 19.59 10.19
C TYR A 167 14.23 20.82 10.74
N PHE A 168 14.88 21.98 10.66
CA PHE A 168 14.25 23.29 10.81
C PHE A 168 14.32 24.06 9.49
N GLY A 169 13.36 24.96 9.29
CA GLY A 169 13.27 25.79 8.07
C GLY A 169 12.33 25.20 7.01
N LYS A 170 12.40 25.72 5.79
CA LYS A 170 11.65 25.27 4.61
C LYS A 170 12.44 25.55 3.35
N THR A 171 12.25 24.75 2.30
CA THR A 171 12.82 25.08 0.99
C THR A 171 12.12 26.31 0.42
N LYS A 172 12.83 27.07 -0.42
CA LYS A 172 12.28 28.26 -1.06
C LYS A 172 11.04 27.91 -1.89
N GLU A 173 10.01 28.74 -1.77
CA GLU A 173 8.76 28.65 -2.52
C GLU A 173 9.00 28.83 -4.02
N GLU A 174 8.14 28.20 -4.84
CA GLU A 174 8.20 28.18 -6.31
C GLU A 174 9.51 27.65 -6.91
N CYS A 175 10.38 27.00 -6.12
CA CYS A 175 11.62 26.39 -6.60
C CYS A 175 11.47 24.94 -7.06
N TRP A 176 10.39 24.24 -6.67
CA TRP A 176 10.07 22.89 -7.15
C TRP A 176 11.26 21.93 -7.04
N GLU A 177 11.59 21.20 -8.11
CA GLU A 177 12.68 20.23 -8.16
C GLU A 177 14.11 20.82 -8.06
N GLN A 178 14.26 22.15 -7.98
CA GLN A 178 15.58 22.80 -7.96
C GLN A 178 16.27 22.75 -6.58
N PHE A 179 15.49 22.82 -5.49
CA PHE A 179 15.97 22.86 -4.10
C PHE A 179 17.30 23.60 -3.87
N PRO A 180 17.31 24.96 -3.99
CA PRO A 180 18.49 25.74 -3.65
C PRO A 180 18.94 25.50 -2.19
N GLU A 181 20.25 25.54 -1.96
CA GLU A 181 20.88 25.23 -0.68
C GLU A 181 20.46 26.18 0.45
N GLY A 182 20.63 25.74 1.71
CA GLY A 182 20.43 26.56 2.91
C GLY A 182 19.00 26.71 3.42
N GLY A 183 18.00 26.09 2.77
CA GLY A 183 16.59 26.14 3.22
C GLY A 183 16.26 25.26 4.44
N LEU A 184 17.06 24.22 4.71
CA LEU A 184 16.83 23.26 5.80
C LEU A 184 18.09 23.08 6.65
N THR A 185 17.92 23.06 7.97
CA THR A 185 18.98 22.80 8.96
C THR A 185 18.68 21.49 9.68
N ALA A 186 19.56 20.50 9.56
CA ALA A 186 19.35 19.17 10.16
C ALA A 186 19.55 19.17 11.68
N GLN A 187 18.74 18.39 12.39
CA GLN A 187 18.86 18.08 13.82
C GLN A 187 18.85 16.56 14.01
N TYR A 188 19.86 16.02 14.69
CA TYR A 188 19.93 14.58 14.96
C TYR A 188 18.90 14.18 16.02
N LEU A 189 18.15 13.10 15.75
CA LEU A 189 17.10 12.56 16.62
C LEU A 189 17.49 11.22 17.28
N GLY A 190 18.58 10.60 16.84
CA GLY A 190 18.93 9.22 17.19
C GLY A 190 18.37 8.20 16.21
N SER A 191 19.06 7.06 16.06
CA SER A 191 18.64 5.98 15.18
C SER A 191 17.32 5.35 15.63
N GLN A 192 16.32 5.41 14.76
CA GLN A 192 15.03 4.77 14.96
C GLN A 192 14.96 3.47 14.15
N LYS A 193 14.39 2.41 14.74
CA LYS A 193 14.09 1.16 14.04
C LYS A 193 12.58 0.95 14.01
N MET A 194 12.01 1.08 12.83
CA MET A 194 10.65 0.66 12.51
C MET A 194 10.63 0.20 11.05
N GLU A 195 10.03 -0.94 10.78
CA GLU A 195 9.98 -1.51 9.43
C GLU A 195 8.55 -1.48 8.91
N ASP A 196 8.38 -0.99 7.69
CA ASP A 196 7.10 -0.96 6.99
C ASP A 196 7.26 -1.52 5.55
N ARG A 197 6.17 -2.09 5.01
CA ARG A 197 6.07 -2.47 3.58
C ARG A 197 5.55 -1.33 2.71
N LEU A 198 4.68 -0.50 3.30
CA LEU A 198 3.97 0.61 2.65
C LEU A 198 4.12 1.83 3.56
N PHE A 199 4.71 2.90 3.04
CA PHE A 199 5.13 4.06 3.84
C PHE A 199 5.05 5.37 3.04
N ILE A 200 5.42 6.50 3.66
CA ILE A 200 5.58 7.81 2.99
C ILE A 200 7.05 8.22 2.99
N LEU A 201 7.48 9.03 2.02
CA LEU A 201 8.88 9.46 1.88
C LEU A 201 9.39 10.26 3.10
N SER A 202 10.69 10.19 3.39
CA SER A 202 11.37 11.15 4.30
C SER A 202 11.75 12.44 3.55
N VAL A 203 12.23 13.46 4.26
CA VAL A 203 12.82 14.66 3.64
C VAL A 203 14.06 14.32 2.79
N ASP A 204 14.96 13.44 3.26
CA ASP A 204 16.13 13.01 2.50
C ASP A 204 15.76 12.29 1.19
N GLU A 205 14.76 11.40 1.26
CA GLU A 205 14.25 10.71 0.08
C GLU A 205 13.52 11.68 -0.86
N ALA A 206 12.77 12.64 -0.32
CA ALA A 206 12.14 13.69 -1.12
C ALA A 206 13.19 14.54 -1.86
N TYR A 207 14.32 14.88 -1.22
CA TYR A 207 15.47 15.53 -1.86
C TYR A 207 16.13 14.65 -2.94
N ARG A 208 16.32 13.37 -2.65
CA ARG A 208 16.87 12.39 -3.60
C ARG A 208 15.99 12.25 -4.84
N TYR A 209 14.67 12.17 -4.65
CA TYR A 209 13.66 11.93 -5.67
C TYR A 209 12.91 13.20 -6.12
N ARG A 210 13.49 14.39 -5.89
CA ARG A 210 12.87 15.72 -6.15
C ARG A 210 12.24 15.87 -7.54
N ASN A 211 12.82 15.21 -8.54
CA ASN A 211 12.33 15.15 -9.92
C ASN A 211 10.97 14.44 -10.10
N TRP A 212 10.41 13.80 -9.06
CA TRP A 212 9.15 13.05 -9.09
C TRP A 212 8.04 13.65 -8.21
N LEU A 213 8.37 14.55 -7.28
CA LEU A 213 7.45 15.00 -6.23
C LEU A 213 6.19 15.70 -6.76
N TRP A 214 6.30 16.43 -7.87
CA TRP A 214 5.18 17.13 -8.53
C TRP A 214 4.78 16.51 -9.87
N LYS A 215 5.14 15.24 -10.13
CA LYS A 215 4.73 14.49 -11.33
C LYS A 215 3.73 13.40 -10.96
N PHE A 216 2.57 13.41 -11.61
CA PHE A 216 1.42 12.56 -11.32
C PHE A 216 0.87 11.97 -12.62
N GLY A 217 0.52 10.68 -12.60
CA GLY A 217 0.16 9.97 -13.83
C GLY A 217 1.31 9.85 -14.84
N ALA A 218 1.00 9.53 -16.10
CA ALA A 218 1.96 9.15 -17.13
C ALA A 218 2.69 10.34 -17.83
N VAL A 219 2.67 11.54 -17.26
CA VAL A 219 3.25 12.74 -17.89
C VAL A 219 4.72 12.96 -17.52
N LYS A 220 5.49 13.53 -18.46
CA LYS A 220 6.92 13.85 -18.26
C LYS A 220 7.17 15.18 -17.54
N ARG A 221 6.22 16.12 -17.61
CA ARG A 221 6.26 17.44 -16.96
C ARG A 221 5.58 17.39 -15.59
N LYS A 222 5.93 18.31 -14.69
CA LYS A 222 5.17 18.51 -13.45
C LYS A 222 3.73 18.94 -13.75
N ASN A 223 2.81 18.48 -12.90
CA ASN A 223 1.36 18.66 -13.04
C ASN A 223 0.63 18.61 -11.67
N PRO A 224 1.10 19.34 -10.65
CA PRO A 224 0.51 19.33 -9.31
C PRO A 224 -0.98 19.71 -9.30
N GLU A 225 -1.41 20.59 -10.21
CA GLU A 225 -2.79 21.03 -10.38
C GLU A 225 -3.79 19.89 -10.60
N THR A 226 -3.32 18.74 -11.12
CA THR A 226 -4.17 17.55 -11.30
C THR A 226 -4.54 16.84 -9.99
N GLN A 227 -3.86 17.17 -8.89
CA GLN A 227 -4.08 16.60 -7.56
C GLN A 227 -4.71 17.61 -6.59
N ILE A 228 -4.69 18.91 -6.92
CA ILE A 228 -5.12 19.95 -5.99
C ILE A 228 -6.64 19.94 -5.84
N SER A 229 -7.11 19.81 -4.61
CA SER A 229 -8.51 19.86 -4.21
C SER A 229 -8.64 20.47 -2.81
N GLU A 230 -9.87 20.55 -2.30
CA GLU A 230 -10.14 21.03 -0.94
C GLU A 230 -9.33 20.27 0.13
N PHE A 231 -9.32 18.94 0.03
CA PHE A 231 -8.65 18.02 0.96
C PHE A 231 -7.28 17.51 0.46
N CYS A 232 -6.69 18.19 -0.52
CA CYS A 232 -5.38 17.85 -1.10
C CYS A 232 -4.69 19.09 -1.68
N LYS A 233 -3.77 19.68 -0.92
CA LYS A 233 -2.89 20.80 -1.29
C LYS A 233 -1.41 20.46 -1.07
N GLY A 234 -1.15 19.34 -0.40
CA GLY A 234 0.16 18.80 -0.11
C GLY A 234 0.08 17.31 0.23
N TYR A 235 1.21 16.68 0.48
CA TYR A 235 1.24 15.34 1.06
C TYR A 235 2.32 15.19 2.13
N TRP A 236 2.03 14.37 3.14
CA TRP A 236 2.91 14.15 4.30
C TRP A 236 4.24 13.49 3.91
N LEU A 237 5.31 13.94 4.57
CA LEU A 237 6.58 13.23 4.69
C LEU A 237 6.72 12.70 6.13
N ARG A 238 7.54 11.65 6.34
CA ARG A 238 7.73 11.03 7.67
C ARG A 238 8.77 11.70 8.58
N THR A 239 9.20 12.92 8.24
CA THR A 239 10.28 13.63 8.95
C THR A 239 9.71 14.81 9.76
N PRO A 240 9.95 14.88 11.08
CA PRO A 240 9.46 15.97 11.92
C PRO A 240 10.19 17.30 11.68
N CYS A 241 9.50 18.40 12.00
CA CYS A 241 10.14 19.71 12.13
C CYS A 241 10.66 19.89 13.55
N GLY A 242 11.98 19.91 13.71
CA GLY A 242 12.63 19.73 15.01
C GLY A 242 12.48 18.29 15.51
N THR A 243 11.77 18.10 16.62
CA THR A 243 11.66 16.81 17.34
C THR A 243 10.38 16.04 17.00
N ALA A 244 10.39 14.71 17.20
CA ALA A 244 9.23 13.85 17.00
C ALA A 244 8.04 14.15 17.95
N GLU A 245 8.31 14.71 19.12
CA GLU A 245 7.30 15.18 20.07
C GLU A 245 6.68 16.54 19.66
N GLY A 246 7.19 17.18 18.60
CA GLY A 246 6.70 18.45 18.09
C GLY A 246 5.31 18.37 17.46
N SER A 247 4.72 19.55 17.21
CA SER A 247 3.40 19.73 16.58
C SER A 247 3.45 19.94 15.06
N GLN A 248 4.64 19.85 14.45
CA GLN A 248 4.84 20.10 13.01
C GLN A 248 5.67 19.01 12.35
N ILE A 249 5.25 18.59 11.15
CA ILE A 249 5.94 17.62 10.32
C ILE A 249 6.07 18.14 8.89
N TYR A 250 7.07 17.68 8.14
CA TYR A 250 7.27 18.13 6.77
C TYR A 250 6.21 17.59 5.81
N ILE A 251 5.86 18.43 4.82
CA ILE A 251 5.05 18.09 3.66
C ILE A 251 5.80 18.43 2.37
N VAL A 252 5.41 17.80 1.28
CA VAL A 252 5.56 18.41 -0.05
C VAL A 252 4.32 19.24 -0.31
N ASP A 253 4.48 20.54 -0.49
CA ASP A 253 3.40 21.46 -0.85
C ASP A 253 3.22 21.47 -2.38
N LEU A 254 2.00 21.22 -2.85
CA LEU A 254 1.65 21.20 -4.27
C LEU A 254 1.27 22.60 -4.79
N VAL A 255 0.84 23.49 -3.90
CA VAL A 255 0.43 24.87 -4.21
C VAL A 255 1.65 25.78 -4.25
N GLN A 256 2.51 25.73 -3.21
CA GLN A 256 3.71 26.56 -3.08
C GLN A 256 4.95 25.96 -3.75
N GLY A 257 4.91 24.68 -4.15
CA GLY A 257 6.01 24.03 -4.88
C GLY A 257 7.30 23.91 -4.06
N ASN A 258 7.20 23.61 -2.77
CA ASN A 258 8.33 23.47 -1.84
C ASN A 258 8.15 22.33 -0.83
N ILE A 259 9.19 22.06 -0.05
CA ILE A 259 9.12 21.24 1.17
C ILE A 259 9.10 22.17 2.37
N ARG A 260 8.07 22.06 3.23
CA ARG A 260 7.88 22.92 4.40
C ARG A 260 7.23 22.18 5.57
N PRO A 261 7.35 22.68 6.81
CA PRO A 261 6.56 22.20 7.93
C PRO A 261 5.07 22.51 7.74
N GLU A 262 4.23 21.63 8.28
CA GLU A 262 2.78 21.77 8.39
C GLU A 262 2.33 21.25 9.77
N ALA A 263 1.24 21.78 10.32
CA ALA A 263 0.73 21.35 11.62
C ALA A 263 0.15 19.93 11.55
N VAL A 264 0.42 19.09 12.56
CA VAL A 264 -0.02 17.67 12.58
C VAL A 264 -1.53 17.49 12.77
N GLN A 265 -2.21 18.52 13.30
CA GLN A 265 -3.66 18.64 13.49
C GLN A 265 -4.19 19.88 12.75
N THR A 266 -5.48 19.87 12.40
CA THR A 266 -6.17 21.07 11.91
C THR A 266 -6.35 22.11 13.02
N ALA A 267 -6.38 23.38 12.64
CA ALA A 267 -6.81 24.44 13.54
C ALA A 267 -8.35 24.49 13.56
N GLU A 268 -8.95 24.12 14.70
CA GLU A 268 -10.39 24.27 14.91
C GLU A 268 -10.82 25.71 14.65
N THR A 269 -11.73 25.92 13.71
CA THR A 269 -12.26 27.25 13.36
C THR A 269 -13.78 27.24 13.51
N GLU A 270 -14.32 28.13 14.36
CA GLU A 270 -15.73 28.15 14.79
C GLU A 270 -16.76 28.32 13.66
N LYS A 271 -16.34 28.65 12.43
CA LYS A 271 -17.20 29.01 11.28
C LYS A 271 -17.15 28.03 10.11
N GLN A 272 -16.64 26.83 10.32
CA GLN A 272 -16.52 25.79 9.30
C GLN A 272 -17.54 24.64 9.51
N ASP A 273 -17.79 23.87 8.46
CA ASP A 273 -18.56 22.62 8.56
C ASP A 273 -17.80 21.56 9.38
N ASP A 274 -18.50 20.58 9.94
CA ASP A 274 -17.93 19.56 10.82
C ASP A 274 -16.83 18.72 10.14
N GLU A 275 -16.95 18.47 8.82
CA GLU A 275 -15.87 17.86 8.02
C GLU A 275 -14.61 18.75 7.98
N MET A 276 -14.78 20.04 7.70
CA MET A 276 -13.68 20.99 7.55
C MET A 276 -12.92 21.28 8.85
N LYS A 277 -13.59 21.23 10.02
CA LYS A 277 -12.96 21.44 11.33
C LYS A 277 -11.84 20.45 11.62
N VAL A 278 -12.02 19.19 11.22
CA VAL A 278 -11.13 18.07 11.57
C VAL A 278 -10.31 17.54 10.39
N THR A 279 -10.68 17.92 9.15
CA THR A 279 -10.03 17.42 7.93
C THR A 279 -9.08 18.43 7.33
N GLY A 280 -7.80 18.13 7.45
CA GLY A 280 -6.72 18.91 6.88
C GLY A 280 -6.68 18.86 5.36
N THR A 281 -5.78 19.64 4.79
CA THR A 281 -5.60 19.73 3.33
C THR A 281 -4.43 18.90 2.83
N THR A 282 -3.88 18.01 3.66
CA THR A 282 -2.64 17.28 3.34
C THR A 282 -2.93 15.78 3.24
N GLY A 283 -2.77 15.24 2.04
CA GLY A 283 -3.00 13.83 1.74
C GLY A 283 -1.80 12.93 2.00
N VAL A 284 -1.91 11.69 1.54
CA VAL A 284 -0.87 10.66 1.67
C VAL A 284 -0.42 10.22 0.28
N ARG A 285 0.89 10.26 0.02
CA ARG A 285 1.48 9.75 -1.23
C ARG A 285 2.36 8.54 -0.93
N PRO A 286 1.78 7.32 -0.93
CA PRO A 286 2.50 6.15 -0.44
C PRO A 286 3.58 5.65 -1.42
N VAL A 287 4.55 4.95 -0.84
CA VAL A 287 5.65 4.24 -1.50
C VAL A 287 5.79 2.83 -0.94
N PHE A 288 6.34 1.93 -1.76
CA PHE A 288 6.79 0.60 -1.33
C PHE A 288 7.99 0.15 -2.17
N VAL A 289 8.69 -0.90 -1.74
CA VAL A 289 9.86 -1.44 -2.44
C VAL A 289 9.56 -2.86 -2.91
N LEU A 290 9.79 -3.16 -4.19
CA LEU A 290 9.76 -4.52 -4.71
C LEU A 290 11.17 -5.09 -4.81
N PRO A 291 11.35 -6.43 -4.68
CA PRO A 291 12.63 -7.07 -4.92
C PRO A 291 13.16 -6.74 -6.33
N GLN A 292 14.42 -6.33 -6.43
CA GLN A 292 15.12 -6.11 -7.69
C GLN A 292 16.07 -7.27 -7.97
N LYS A 293 16.22 -7.63 -9.25
CA LYS A 293 17.26 -8.55 -9.71
C LYS A 293 18.35 -7.77 -10.46
N ASN A 294 19.59 -7.97 -10.02
CA ASN A 294 20.83 -7.58 -10.71
C ASN A 294 21.14 -8.53 -11.87
#